data_AF-A0A847AT55-F1
#
_entry.id   AF-A0A847AT55-F1
#
_cell.length_a   1.000
_cell.length_b   1.000
_cell.length_c   1.000
_cell.angle_alpha   90.00
_cell.angle_beta   90.00
_cell.angle_gamma   90.00
#
_symmetry.space_group_name_H-M   'P 1'
#
loop_
_entity.id
_entity.type
_entity.pdbx_description
1 polymer ?
#
loop_
_entity_poly.entity_id
_entity_poly.type
_entity_poly.pdbx_seq_one_letter_code
_entity_poly.pdbx_strand_id
1 'polypeptide(L)'
;EQVLKLSKFLWNKKDNLNNEISVKERSFEIWGDEKFLESKEGKSILTFNMIDNEYLNFYYAPEPFFCIEIKKKKKDSVLLIIENKDTWYSVGKALNLSDNKLFFGIEINYLIYGEGNKATRKNALTDFINTITDLPSNIFYVGDIDVAGVNMLYDCINKNELAIKPFMPMYKNMVNLTDANKMNITDDNRGIDYNKEFLSEFNDDEKAIVREILDSNKRIPQEILNYQDYLKTVE
;
A
#
# COMPACT_ATOMS: atom_id res chain seq x y z
N GLU A 1 25.86 16.12 26.87
CA GLU A 1 25.34 14.89 27.52
C GLU A 1 25.09 13.75 26.53
N GLN A 2 24.33 13.97 25.45
CA GLN A 2 23.94 12.91 24.51
C GLN A 2 25.11 12.17 23.83
N VAL A 3 26.18 12.89 23.48
CA VAL A 3 27.43 12.29 22.96
C VAL A 3 28.10 11.36 23.98
N LEU A 4 27.99 11.67 25.27
CA LEU A 4 28.53 10.79 26.33
C LEU A 4 27.70 9.52 26.47
N LYS A 5 26.37 9.59 26.28
CA LYS A 5 25.50 8.40 26.26
C LYS A 5 25.87 7.49 25.08
N LEU A 6 26.04 8.06 23.89
CA LEU A 6 26.52 7.33 22.70
C LEU A 6 27.90 6.70 22.94
N SER A 7 28.86 7.47 23.45
CA SER A 7 30.20 6.97 23.76
C SER A 7 30.13 5.81 24.77
N LYS A 8 29.40 5.97 25.89
CA LYS A 8 29.22 4.91 26.89
C LYS A 8 28.63 3.63 26.29
N PHE A 9 27.66 3.76 25.38
CA PHE A 9 27.11 2.61 24.66
C PHE A 9 28.20 1.90 23.83
N LEU A 10 28.93 2.65 23.01
CA LEU A 10 29.97 2.09 22.14
C LEU A 10 31.14 1.44 22.91
N TRP A 11 31.45 1.92 24.11
CA TRP A 11 32.49 1.34 24.96
C TRP A 11 32.02 0.11 25.75
N ASN A 12 30.79 0.14 26.30
CA ASN A 12 30.36 -0.86 27.27
C ASN A 12 29.40 -1.90 26.70
N LYS A 13 28.78 -1.63 25.55
CA LYS A 13 27.74 -2.47 24.94
C LYS A 13 27.99 -2.69 23.45
N LYS A 14 29.26 -2.67 23.02
CA LYS A 14 29.63 -2.84 21.61
C LYS A 14 29.08 -4.14 21.01
N ASP A 15 29.05 -5.22 21.78
CA ASP A 15 28.53 -6.52 21.34
C ASP A 15 27.04 -6.47 20.94
N ASN A 16 26.28 -5.48 21.42
CA ASN A 16 24.89 -5.28 21.03
C ASN A 16 24.75 -4.76 19.59
N LEU A 17 25.85 -4.30 18.97
CA LEU A 17 25.91 -3.99 17.54
C LEU A 17 25.97 -5.25 16.66
N ASN A 18 26.14 -6.46 17.23
CA ASN A 18 26.12 -7.70 16.46
C ASN A 18 24.70 -8.10 16.00
N ASN A 19 23.67 -7.57 16.64
CA ASN A 19 22.28 -7.84 16.29
C ASN A 19 21.62 -6.55 15.76
N GLU A 20 20.96 -6.68 14.61
CA GLU A 20 20.18 -5.60 14.04
C GLU A 20 18.85 -5.47 14.79
N ILE A 21 18.46 -4.25 15.15
CA ILE A 21 17.20 -3.95 15.86
C ILE A 21 16.51 -2.74 15.26
N SER A 22 15.26 -2.47 15.64
CA SER A 22 14.56 -1.30 15.09
C SER A 22 15.21 0.02 15.56
N VAL A 23 15.04 1.08 14.77
CA VAL A 23 15.52 2.43 15.08
C VAL A 23 15.08 2.92 16.47
N LYS A 24 13.86 2.59 16.88
CA LYS A 24 13.30 2.97 18.18
C LYS A 24 13.93 2.21 19.32
N GLU A 25 14.17 0.91 19.15
CA GLU A 25 14.85 0.07 20.13
C GLU A 25 16.31 0.52 20.29
N ARG A 26 17.02 0.79 19.18
CA ARG A 26 18.41 1.30 19.23
C ARG A 26 18.46 2.69 19.86
N SER A 27 17.52 3.57 19.53
CA SER A 27 17.42 4.90 20.14
C SER A 27 17.23 4.81 21.65
N PHE A 28 16.32 3.96 22.10
CA PHE A 28 16.06 3.76 23.53
C PHE A 28 17.25 3.11 24.24
N GLU A 29 17.91 2.14 23.61
CA GLU A 29 19.08 1.47 24.17
C GLU A 29 20.24 2.45 24.45
N ILE A 30 20.48 3.40 23.55
CA ILE A 30 21.58 4.37 23.67
C ILE A 30 21.19 5.54 24.57
N TRP A 31 20.01 6.14 24.36
CA TRP A 31 19.64 7.43 24.98
C TRP A 31 18.55 7.36 26.05
N GLY A 32 17.82 6.24 26.15
CA GLY A 32 16.63 6.10 27.00
C GLY A 32 15.40 6.83 26.46
N ASP A 33 15.41 7.17 25.16
CA ASP A 33 14.36 7.90 24.45
C ASP A 33 14.21 7.27 23.06
N GLU A 34 13.05 6.70 22.76
CA GLU A 34 12.80 5.94 21.52
C GLU A 34 12.75 6.83 20.27
N LYS A 35 12.62 8.14 20.43
CA LYS A 35 12.51 9.10 19.32
C LYS A 35 13.80 9.90 19.09
N PHE A 36 14.76 9.81 20.00
CA PHE A 36 15.96 10.64 19.97
C PHE A 36 16.77 10.48 18.68
N LEU A 37 17.01 9.24 18.22
CA LEU A 37 17.80 8.98 17.02
C LEU A 37 17.17 9.60 15.77
N GLU A 38 15.84 9.64 15.69
CA GLU A 38 15.11 10.23 14.56
C GLU A 38 14.95 11.75 14.65
N SER A 39 15.25 12.33 15.82
CA SER A 39 15.19 13.78 16.07
C SER A 39 16.27 14.53 15.29
N LYS A 40 16.10 15.86 15.14
CA LYS A 40 17.12 16.72 14.52
C LYS A 40 18.46 16.65 15.26
N GLU A 41 18.42 16.58 16.60
CA GLU A 41 19.63 16.51 17.42
C GLU A 41 20.35 15.16 17.24
N GLY A 42 19.62 14.04 17.34
CA GLY A 42 20.17 12.70 17.13
C GLY A 42 20.82 12.55 15.77
N LYS A 43 20.11 12.93 14.69
CA LYS A 43 20.64 12.95 13.32
C LYS A 43 21.89 13.81 13.17
N SER A 44 21.92 14.98 13.83
CA SER A 44 23.08 15.87 13.79
C SER A 44 24.31 15.25 14.49
N ILE A 45 24.10 14.59 15.63
CA ILE A 45 25.17 13.87 16.35
C ILE A 45 25.74 12.76 15.48
N LEU A 46 24.90 11.91 14.88
CA LEU A 46 25.37 10.82 14.01
C LEU A 46 26.16 11.36 12.82
N THR A 47 25.59 12.36 12.13
CA THR A 47 26.23 13.01 10.96
C THR A 47 27.59 13.61 11.32
N PHE A 48 27.69 14.35 12.43
CA PHE A 48 28.94 14.96 12.87
C PHE A 48 30.03 13.92 13.19
N ASN A 49 29.63 12.76 13.70
CA ASN A 49 30.55 11.68 14.06
C ASN A 49 30.77 10.65 12.92
N MET A 50 30.22 10.90 11.73
CA MET A 50 30.28 9.98 10.58
C MET A 50 29.79 8.57 10.92
N ILE A 51 28.76 8.49 11.76
CA ILE A 51 28.10 7.23 12.13
C ILE A 51 26.84 7.13 11.28
N ASP A 52 26.71 6.03 10.55
CA ASP A 52 25.53 5.71 9.75
C ASP A 52 24.68 4.61 10.42
N ASN A 53 23.60 4.23 9.73
CA ASN A 53 22.66 3.22 10.23
C ASN A 53 23.32 1.83 10.29
N GLU A 54 24.22 1.52 9.35
CA GLU A 54 24.94 0.24 9.30
C GLU A 54 25.87 0.10 10.51
N TYR A 55 26.58 1.17 10.88
CA TYR A 55 27.45 1.18 12.04
C TYR A 55 26.68 0.95 13.35
N LEU A 56 25.51 1.57 13.50
CA LEU A 56 24.64 1.35 14.66
C LEU A 56 23.73 0.12 14.50
N ASN A 57 23.85 -0.62 13.40
CA ASN A 57 23.13 -1.83 13.07
C ASN A 57 21.64 -1.75 13.47
N PHE A 58 20.90 -0.86 12.80
CA PHE A 58 19.46 -0.73 12.99
C PHE A 58 18.69 -0.60 11.67
N TYR A 59 17.44 -1.07 11.67
CA TYR A 59 16.49 -0.92 10.57
C TYR A 59 15.31 -0.02 10.93
N TYR A 60 14.63 0.51 9.90
CA TYR A 60 13.32 1.13 10.06
C TYR A 60 12.25 0.05 9.93
N ALA A 61 11.43 -0.12 10.96
CA ALA A 61 10.35 -1.09 10.89
C ALA A 61 9.35 -0.64 9.80
N PRO A 62 8.97 -1.54 8.86
CA PRO A 62 8.03 -1.19 7.80
C PRO A 62 6.64 -0.87 8.39
N GLU A 63 5.87 -0.08 7.66
CA GLU A 63 4.47 0.16 8.03
C GLU A 63 3.70 -1.16 7.94
N PRO A 64 2.93 -1.55 8.98
CA PRO A 64 2.14 -2.78 8.93
C PRO A 64 0.86 -2.57 8.12
N PHE A 65 0.56 -3.53 7.25
CA PHE A 65 -0.72 -3.63 6.54
C PHE A 65 -1.44 -4.93 6.92
N PHE A 66 -2.77 -4.90 6.93
CA PHE A 66 -3.55 -6.14 7.03
C PHE A 66 -3.44 -6.92 5.72
N CYS A 67 -3.03 -8.18 5.84
CA CYS A 67 -2.81 -9.06 4.69
C CYS A 67 -3.42 -10.42 4.97
N ILE A 68 -4.17 -10.94 4.00
CA ILE A 68 -4.63 -12.34 3.98
C ILE A 68 -3.74 -13.10 3.00
N GLU A 69 -3.11 -14.18 3.48
CA GLU A 69 -2.47 -15.18 2.63
C GLU A 69 -3.56 -16.10 2.08
N ILE A 70 -3.88 -15.94 0.79
CA ILE A 70 -4.89 -16.77 0.09
C ILE A 70 -4.25 -18.11 -0.31
N LYS A 71 -3.03 -18.05 -0.86
CA LYS A 71 -2.24 -19.21 -1.26
C LYS A 71 -0.76 -18.84 -1.21
N LYS A 72 -0.06 -19.36 -0.19
CA LYS A 72 1.35 -19.06 0.05
C LYS A 72 2.21 -19.30 -1.18
N LYS A 73 2.94 -18.27 -1.61
CA LYS A 73 3.86 -18.37 -2.73
C LYS A 73 5.00 -17.36 -2.54
N LYS A 74 6.22 -17.85 -2.27
CA LYS A 74 7.37 -16.96 -1.99
C LYS A 74 7.91 -16.21 -3.21
N LYS A 75 7.81 -16.80 -4.40
CA LYS A 75 8.29 -16.25 -5.68
C LYS A 75 7.19 -16.27 -6.72
N ASP A 76 7.22 -15.33 -7.65
CA ASP A 76 6.23 -15.15 -8.70
C ASP A 76 4.81 -15.02 -8.16
N SER A 77 4.67 -14.41 -6.97
CA SER A 77 3.39 -14.19 -6.31
C SER A 77 2.59 -13.07 -6.98
N VAL A 78 1.27 -13.19 -6.94
CA VAL A 78 0.35 -12.14 -7.38
C VAL A 78 -0.34 -11.56 -6.15
N LEU A 79 -0.26 -10.24 -6.03
CA LEU A 79 -0.78 -9.49 -4.90
C LEU A 79 -1.89 -8.57 -5.38
N LEU A 80 -2.99 -8.53 -4.64
CA LEU A 80 -4.08 -7.58 -4.86
C LEU A 80 -4.23 -6.68 -3.63
N ILE A 81 -4.05 -5.39 -3.84
CA ILE A 81 -4.22 -4.33 -2.85
C ILE A 81 -5.60 -3.72 -3.06
N ILE A 82 -6.44 -3.75 -2.03
CA ILE A 82 -7.80 -3.21 -2.07
C ILE A 82 -7.88 -2.06 -1.07
N GLU A 83 -8.30 -0.88 -1.53
CA GLU A 83 -8.37 0.32 -0.71
C GLU A 83 -9.42 0.24 0.39
N ASN A 84 -10.62 -0.26 0.10
CA ASN A 84 -11.74 -0.32 1.03
C ASN A 84 -11.77 -1.63 1.84
N LYS A 85 -12.03 -1.51 3.14
CA LYS A 85 -12.06 -2.64 4.10
C LYS A 85 -13.16 -3.65 3.80
N ASP A 86 -14.38 -3.18 3.49
CA ASP A 86 -15.54 -4.05 3.32
C ASP A 86 -15.45 -4.81 1.99
N THR A 87 -14.91 -4.15 0.95
CA THR A 87 -14.55 -4.80 -0.32
C THR A 87 -13.43 -5.81 -0.13
N TRP A 88 -12.36 -5.44 0.58
CA TRP A 88 -11.25 -6.34 0.89
C TRP A 88 -11.74 -7.61 1.60
N TYR A 89 -12.58 -7.44 2.63
CA TYR A 89 -13.13 -8.58 3.37
C TYR A 89 -14.04 -9.46 2.49
N SER A 90 -14.92 -8.86 1.70
CA SER A 90 -15.85 -9.58 0.83
C SER A 90 -15.14 -10.37 -0.27
N VAL A 91 -14.12 -9.78 -0.90
CA VAL A 91 -13.28 -10.45 -1.91
C VAL A 91 -12.49 -11.59 -1.27
N GLY A 92 -11.87 -11.35 -0.11
CA GLY A 92 -11.16 -12.40 0.62
C GLY A 92 -12.07 -13.58 0.99
N LYS A 93 -13.32 -13.31 1.40
CA LYS A 93 -14.32 -14.33 1.65
C LYS A 93 -14.68 -15.13 0.39
N ALA A 94 -14.86 -14.46 -0.75
CA ALA A 94 -15.16 -15.12 -2.02
C ALA A 94 -14.00 -16.01 -2.49
N LEU A 95 -12.76 -15.50 -2.44
CA LEU A 95 -11.54 -16.26 -2.77
C LEU A 95 -11.32 -17.46 -1.86
N ASN A 96 -11.70 -17.38 -0.58
CA ASN A 96 -11.59 -18.52 0.32
C ASN A 96 -12.52 -19.68 -0.07
N LEU A 97 -13.64 -19.40 -0.75
CA LEU A 97 -14.57 -20.43 -1.25
C LEU A 97 -14.19 -20.99 -2.61
N SER A 98 -13.35 -20.30 -3.38
CA SER A 98 -12.92 -20.77 -4.70
C SER A 98 -11.80 -21.79 -4.55
N ASP A 99 -11.79 -22.84 -5.38
CA ASP A 99 -10.78 -23.89 -5.30
C ASP A 99 -9.46 -23.43 -5.93
N ASN A 100 -9.53 -22.70 -7.06
CA ASN A 100 -8.36 -22.30 -7.83
C ASN A 100 -7.76 -20.95 -7.40
N LYS A 101 -8.43 -20.24 -6.48
CA LYS A 101 -8.04 -18.91 -5.99
C LYS A 101 -7.94 -17.87 -7.10
N LEU A 102 -8.74 -18.06 -8.16
CA LEU A 102 -8.85 -17.12 -9.25
C LEU A 102 -9.83 -16.01 -8.88
N PHE A 103 -9.49 -14.77 -9.20
CA PHE A 103 -10.38 -13.62 -9.13
C PHE A 103 -10.29 -12.88 -10.46
N PHE A 104 -11.41 -12.81 -11.19
CA PHE A 104 -11.44 -12.36 -12.58
C PHE A 104 -10.42 -13.11 -13.46
N GLY A 105 -10.30 -14.43 -13.26
CA GLY A 105 -9.37 -15.30 -14.00
C GLY A 105 -7.89 -15.16 -13.63
N ILE A 106 -7.55 -14.36 -12.61
CA ILE A 106 -6.18 -14.14 -12.15
C ILE A 106 -6.00 -14.84 -10.80
N GLU A 107 -5.00 -15.73 -10.68
CA GLU A 107 -4.67 -16.36 -9.40
C GLU A 107 -4.14 -15.32 -8.42
N ILE A 108 -4.79 -15.17 -7.27
CA ILE A 108 -4.39 -14.24 -6.20
C ILE A 108 -3.71 -15.02 -5.07
N ASN A 109 -2.47 -14.64 -4.74
CA ASN A 109 -1.71 -15.27 -3.65
C ASN A 109 -1.87 -14.50 -2.33
N TYR A 110 -1.89 -13.17 -2.39
CA TYR A 110 -2.00 -12.29 -1.22
C TYR A 110 -3.01 -11.17 -1.46
N LEU A 111 -3.81 -10.88 -0.43
CA LEU A 111 -4.78 -9.80 -0.43
C LEU A 111 -4.42 -8.78 0.66
N ILE A 112 -4.06 -7.56 0.26
CA ILE A 112 -3.62 -6.50 1.16
C ILE A 112 -4.70 -5.43 1.26
N TYR A 113 -4.97 -4.97 2.48
CA TYR A 113 -5.84 -3.81 2.72
C TYR A 113 -5.01 -2.53 2.66
N GLY A 114 -5.31 -1.64 1.71
CA GLY A 114 -4.49 -0.46 1.39
C GLY A 114 -4.56 0.67 2.42
N GLU A 115 -5.59 0.74 3.27
CA GLU A 115 -5.74 1.80 4.31
C GLU A 115 -5.46 3.23 3.83
N GLY A 116 -5.85 3.51 2.58
CA GLY A 116 -5.69 4.79 1.91
C GLY A 116 -4.36 5.52 2.15
N ASN A 117 -4.36 6.50 3.06
CA ASN A 117 -3.20 7.36 3.38
C ASN A 117 -1.93 6.60 3.82
N LYS A 118 -2.06 5.37 4.33
CA LYS A 118 -0.87 4.58 4.69
C LYS A 118 -0.16 4.05 3.45
N ALA A 119 -0.90 3.53 2.46
CA ALA A 119 -0.34 3.00 1.22
C ALA A 119 0.35 4.07 0.37
N THR A 120 -0.05 5.34 0.49
CA THR A 120 0.53 6.46 -0.27
C THR A 120 1.80 7.06 0.36
N ARG A 121 2.28 6.53 1.49
CA ARG A 121 3.59 6.89 2.05
C ARG A 121 4.70 6.30 1.18
N LYS A 122 5.80 7.05 1.06
CA LYS A 122 6.97 6.61 0.27
C LYS A 122 7.45 5.24 0.75
N ASN A 123 7.59 4.31 -0.20
CA ASN A 123 8.00 2.92 -0.06
C ASN A 123 7.19 2.07 0.92
N ALA A 124 6.07 2.54 1.47
CA ALA A 124 5.35 1.79 2.51
C ALA A 124 4.86 0.42 2.02
N LEU A 125 4.30 0.35 0.80
CA LEU A 125 3.88 -0.92 0.20
C LEU A 125 5.07 -1.76 -0.22
N THR A 126 6.12 -1.14 -0.76
CA THR A 126 7.37 -1.83 -1.15
C THR A 126 7.98 -2.56 0.03
N ASP A 127 8.20 -1.84 1.13
CA ASP A 127 8.83 -2.36 2.33
C ASP A 127 7.98 -3.48 2.93
N PHE A 128 6.65 -3.30 3.01
CA PHE A 128 5.75 -4.33 3.50
C PHE A 128 5.74 -5.58 2.61
N ILE A 129 5.62 -5.44 1.29
CA ILE A 129 5.55 -6.57 0.35
C ILE A 129 6.85 -7.40 0.41
N ASN A 130 8.00 -6.75 0.56
CA ASN A 130 9.29 -7.43 0.72
C ASN A 130 9.38 -8.26 2.02
N THR A 131 8.50 -8.04 3.01
CA THR A 131 8.43 -8.91 4.21
C THR A 131 7.66 -10.22 3.97
N ILE A 132 6.80 -10.27 2.94
CA ILE A 132 5.91 -11.42 2.69
C ILE A 132 6.34 -12.26 1.48
N THR A 133 7.04 -11.68 0.50
CA THR A 133 7.47 -12.36 -0.73
C THR A 133 8.78 -11.79 -1.27
N ASP A 134 9.60 -12.65 -1.88
CA ASP A 134 10.95 -12.26 -2.35
C ASP A 134 10.93 -11.65 -3.75
N LEU A 135 10.01 -12.08 -4.61
CA LEU A 135 9.93 -11.70 -6.03
C LEU A 135 8.47 -11.76 -6.52
N PRO A 136 7.67 -10.71 -6.32
CA PRO A 136 6.30 -10.68 -6.82
C PRO A 136 6.30 -10.57 -8.36
N SER A 137 5.43 -11.33 -9.02
CA SER A 137 5.26 -11.26 -10.48
C SER A 137 4.34 -10.12 -10.89
N ASN A 138 3.26 -9.88 -10.13
CA ASN A 138 2.31 -8.81 -10.36
C ASN A 138 1.78 -8.27 -9.04
N ILE A 139 1.66 -6.94 -8.97
CA ILE A 139 1.05 -6.24 -7.83
C ILE A 139 -0.02 -5.33 -8.40
N PHE A 140 -1.25 -5.60 -7.99
CA PHE A 140 -2.42 -4.88 -8.45
C PHE A 140 -2.99 -4.01 -7.33
N TYR A 141 -3.55 -2.86 -7.69
CA TYR A 141 -4.27 -1.97 -6.79
C TYR A 141 -5.66 -1.65 -7.33
N VAL A 142 -6.66 -1.63 -6.45
CA VAL A 142 -8.01 -1.16 -6.76
C VAL A 142 -8.60 -0.35 -5.61
N GLY A 143 -9.15 0.82 -5.96
CA GLY A 143 -9.89 1.71 -5.07
C GLY A 143 -11.21 2.14 -5.70
N ASP A 144 -11.81 3.19 -5.14
CA ASP A 144 -12.97 3.85 -5.72
C ASP A 144 -12.60 4.57 -7.03
N ILE A 145 -13.55 4.70 -7.96
CA ILE A 145 -13.38 5.61 -9.11
C ILE A 145 -13.94 6.97 -8.70
N ASP A 146 -13.09 7.74 -8.04
CA ASP A 146 -13.24 9.17 -7.83
C ASP A 146 -11.87 9.86 -7.93
N VAL A 147 -11.85 11.19 -7.81
CA VAL A 147 -10.61 11.97 -7.93
C VAL A 147 -9.56 11.51 -6.90
N ALA A 148 -9.99 11.18 -5.69
CA ALA A 148 -9.11 10.75 -4.62
C ALA A 148 -8.54 9.35 -4.85
N GLY A 149 -9.39 8.38 -5.13
CA GLY A 149 -9.00 6.99 -5.38
C GLY A 149 -8.05 6.89 -6.56
N VAL A 150 -8.29 7.66 -7.64
CA VAL A 150 -7.35 7.75 -8.77
C VAL A 150 -6.01 8.33 -8.33
N ASN A 151 -6.00 9.46 -7.64
CA ASN A 151 -4.74 10.06 -7.19
C ASN A 151 -3.99 9.16 -6.18
N MET A 152 -4.71 8.41 -5.35
CA MET A 152 -4.12 7.45 -4.41
C MET A 152 -3.50 6.25 -5.11
N LEU A 153 -4.15 5.71 -6.15
CA LEU A 153 -3.56 4.70 -7.03
C LEU A 153 -2.23 5.20 -7.62
N TYR A 154 -2.21 6.40 -8.19
CA TYR A 154 -1.00 6.95 -8.82
C TYR A 154 0.07 7.34 -7.81
N ASP A 155 -0.31 7.76 -6.61
CA ASP A 155 0.62 7.90 -5.49
C ASP A 155 1.26 6.56 -5.12
N CYS A 156 0.48 5.48 -5.07
CA CYS A 156 1.01 4.15 -4.82
C CYS A 156 1.99 3.73 -5.93
N ILE A 157 1.64 3.95 -7.20
CA ILE A 157 2.51 3.66 -8.36
C ILE A 157 3.83 4.45 -8.28
N ASN A 158 3.77 5.76 -8.01
CA ASN A 158 4.92 6.64 -8.14
C ASN A 158 5.82 6.67 -6.90
N LYS A 159 5.28 6.36 -5.72
CA LYS A 159 6.02 6.45 -4.44
C LYS A 159 6.56 5.10 -3.96
N ASN A 160 6.41 4.03 -4.73
CA ASN A 160 6.91 2.70 -4.43
C ASN A 160 7.85 2.23 -5.54
N GLU A 161 8.86 1.44 -5.20
CA GLU A 161 9.83 0.89 -6.17
C GLU A 161 9.26 -0.31 -6.93
N LEU A 162 8.31 -1.01 -6.31
CA LEU A 162 7.62 -2.12 -6.95
C LEU A 162 6.64 -1.63 -8.02
N ALA A 163 6.58 -2.35 -9.14
CA ALA A 163 5.69 -2.05 -10.26
C ALA A 163 4.22 -2.38 -9.94
N ILE A 164 3.55 -1.47 -9.22
CA ILE A 164 2.12 -1.52 -8.93
C ILE A 164 1.33 -1.14 -10.20
N LYS A 165 0.21 -1.82 -10.45
CA LYS A 165 -0.66 -1.59 -11.61
C LYS A 165 -2.12 -1.49 -11.19
N PRO A 166 -2.97 -0.74 -11.91
CA PRO A 166 -4.41 -0.78 -11.66
C PRO A 166 -4.98 -2.17 -11.93
N PHE A 167 -5.88 -2.65 -11.07
CA PHE A 167 -6.60 -3.91 -11.30
C PHE A 167 -7.79 -3.67 -12.24
N MET A 168 -7.48 -3.54 -13.52
CA MET A 168 -8.46 -3.19 -14.56
C MET A 168 -9.68 -4.11 -14.66
N PRO A 169 -9.61 -5.44 -14.41
CA PRO A 169 -10.81 -6.27 -14.46
C PRO A 169 -11.93 -5.78 -13.54
N MET A 170 -11.58 -5.35 -12.33
CA MET A 170 -12.57 -4.84 -11.36
C MET A 170 -13.03 -3.43 -11.73
N TYR A 171 -12.13 -2.52 -12.10
CA TYR A 171 -12.51 -1.18 -12.54
C TYR A 171 -13.48 -1.20 -13.72
N LYS A 172 -13.23 -2.04 -14.73
CA LYS A 172 -14.13 -2.19 -15.88
C LYS A 172 -15.50 -2.71 -15.48
N ASN A 173 -15.57 -3.67 -14.55
CA ASN A 173 -16.86 -4.15 -14.02
C ASN A 173 -17.62 -3.06 -13.24
N MET A 174 -16.91 -2.24 -12.45
CA MET A 174 -17.52 -1.09 -11.77
C MET A 174 -18.12 -0.10 -12.79
N VAL A 175 -17.37 0.23 -13.85
CA VAL A 175 -17.85 1.12 -14.92
C VAL A 175 -19.06 0.53 -15.65
N ASN A 176 -19.04 -0.77 -15.98
CA ASN A 176 -20.15 -1.43 -16.67
C ASN A 176 -21.45 -1.47 -15.87
N LEU A 177 -21.39 -1.43 -14.54
CA LEU A 177 -22.55 -1.36 -13.66
C LEU A 177 -23.00 0.08 -13.38
N THR A 178 -22.25 1.07 -13.84
CA THR A 178 -22.49 2.47 -13.50
C THR A 178 -23.63 3.06 -14.34
N ASP A 179 -24.58 3.70 -13.65
CA ASP A 179 -25.49 4.68 -14.24
C ASP A 179 -25.05 6.07 -13.77
N ALA A 180 -24.36 6.82 -14.63
CA ALA A 180 -23.72 8.09 -14.28
C ALA A 180 -24.70 9.15 -13.74
N ASN A 181 -25.98 9.07 -14.10
CA ASN A 181 -27.03 9.97 -13.61
C ASN A 181 -27.41 9.72 -12.15
N LYS A 182 -27.11 8.52 -11.63
CA LYS A 182 -27.44 8.10 -10.26
C LYS A 182 -26.23 8.13 -9.32
N MET A 183 -25.04 8.42 -9.84
CA MET A 183 -23.83 8.49 -9.03
C MET A 183 -23.81 9.78 -8.20
N ASN A 184 -23.47 9.62 -6.92
CA ASN A 184 -23.39 10.71 -5.97
C ASN A 184 -22.14 11.55 -6.21
N ILE A 185 -22.25 12.84 -5.88
CA ILE A 185 -21.09 13.73 -5.76
C ILE A 185 -20.18 13.18 -4.64
N THR A 186 -18.87 13.29 -4.82
CA THR A 186 -17.93 12.94 -3.75
C THR A 186 -17.99 13.99 -2.63
N ASP A 187 -17.86 13.56 -1.38
CA ASP A 187 -17.71 14.47 -0.23
C ASP A 187 -16.30 15.09 -0.18
N ASP A 188 -15.42 14.69 -1.11
CA ASP A 188 -14.07 15.18 -1.21
C ASP A 188 -13.98 16.54 -1.91
N ASN A 189 -13.45 17.52 -1.17
CA ASN A 189 -13.28 18.90 -1.61
C ASN A 189 -11.83 19.22 -2.04
N ARG A 190 -10.96 18.21 -2.20
CA ARG A 190 -9.55 18.39 -2.59
C ARG A 190 -9.34 18.87 -4.04
N GLY A 191 -10.41 19.01 -4.82
CA GLY A 191 -10.40 19.49 -6.19
C GLY A 191 -10.84 18.42 -7.19
N ILE A 192 -10.83 18.77 -8.48
CA ILE A 192 -11.25 17.88 -9.58
C ILE A 192 -10.07 17.37 -10.42
N ASP A 193 -8.84 17.67 -10.01
CA ASP A 193 -7.65 17.28 -10.76
C ASP A 193 -7.26 15.84 -10.40
N TYR A 194 -7.20 14.99 -11.43
CA TYR A 194 -6.86 13.58 -11.31
C TYR A 194 -5.86 13.20 -12.41
N ASN A 195 -5.04 12.19 -12.14
CA ASN A 195 -4.11 11.69 -13.13
C ASN A 195 -4.84 11.14 -14.37
N LYS A 196 -4.69 11.83 -15.52
CA LYS A 196 -5.35 11.49 -16.78
C LYS A 196 -4.83 10.21 -17.43
N GLU A 197 -3.67 9.68 -17.02
CA GLU A 197 -3.19 8.38 -17.47
C GLU A 197 -4.21 7.28 -17.15
N PHE A 198 -5.00 7.43 -16.09
CA PHE A 198 -6.03 6.45 -15.71
C PHE A 198 -7.02 6.19 -16.85
N LEU A 199 -7.36 7.23 -17.61
CA LEU A 199 -8.31 7.16 -18.72
C LEU A 199 -7.79 6.31 -19.88
N SER A 200 -6.47 6.12 -20.00
CA SER A 200 -5.85 5.35 -21.09
C SER A 200 -6.04 3.84 -20.95
N GLU A 201 -6.39 3.36 -19.76
CA GLU A 201 -6.62 1.94 -19.46
C GLU A 201 -8.02 1.45 -19.89
N PHE A 202 -8.89 2.38 -20.27
CA PHE A 202 -10.28 2.15 -20.66
C PHE A 202 -10.48 2.27 -22.17
N ASN A 203 -11.44 1.51 -22.70
CA ASN A 203 -11.92 1.71 -24.07
C ASN A 203 -12.70 3.04 -24.19
N ASP A 204 -13.07 3.46 -25.39
CA ASP A 204 -13.65 4.80 -25.59
C ASP A 204 -15.00 5.02 -24.90
N ASP A 205 -15.84 3.98 -24.81
CA ASP A 205 -17.14 4.04 -24.13
C ASP A 205 -16.96 4.12 -22.60
N GLU A 206 -16.15 3.21 -22.04
CA GLU A 206 -15.78 3.20 -20.62
C GLU A 206 -15.11 4.54 -20.21
N LYS A 207 -14.20 5.04 -21.04
CA LYS A 207 -13.48 6.30 -20.83
C LYS A 207 -14.41 7.50 -20.81
N ALA A 208 -15.47 7.50 -21.61
CA ALA A 208 -16.47 8.57 -21.59
C ALA A 208 -17.21 8.59 -20.24
N ILE A 209 -17.62 7.43 -19.73
CA ILE A 209 -18.28 7.28 -18.42
C ILE A 209 -17.34 7.74 -17.30
N VAL A 210 -16.12 7.21 -17.26
CA VAL A 210 -15.14 7.54 -16.21
C VAL A 210 -14.83 9.04 -16.22
N ARG A 211 -14.65 9.63 -17.41
CA ARG A 211 -14.41 11.08 -17.53
C ARG A 211 -15.61 11.88 -17.03
N GLU A 212 -16.85 11.51 -17.40
CA GLU A 212 -18.05 12.20 -16.92
C GLU A 212 -18.14 12.19 -15.40
N ILE A 213 -17.89 11.02 -14.78
CA ILE A 213 -17.89 10.86 -13.33
C ILE A 213 -16.86 11.79 -12.67
N LEU A 214 -15.61 11.72 -13.09
CA LEU A 214 -14.52 12.45 -12.46
C LEU A 214 -14.62 13.97 -12.70
N ASP A 215 -14.96 14.39 -13.93
CA ASP A 215 -15.10 15.81 -14.27
C ASP A 215 -16.34 16.45 -13.60
N SER A 216 -17.36 15.64 -13.27
CA SER A 216 -18.54 16.08 -12.50
C SER A 216 -18.36 15.98 -10.99
N ASN A 217 -17.16 15.66 -10.51
CA ASN A 217 -16.86 15.39 -9.10
C ASN A 217 -17.78 14.33 -8.47
N LYS A 218 -18.16 13.31 -9.24
CA LYS A 218 -18.93 12.15 -8.77
C LYS A 218 -17.98 11.00 -8.42
N ARG A 219 -18.53 9.96 -7.80
CA ARG A 219 -17.80 8.73 -7.49
C ARG A 219 -18.53 7.47 -7.93
N ILE A 220 -17.77 6.47 -8.36
CA ILE A 220 -18.22 5.07 -8.42
C ILE A 220 -17.54 4.33 -7.26
N PRO A 221 -18.27 4.03 -6.17
CA PRO A 221 -17.70 3.32 -5.02
C PRO A 221 -17.45 1.84 -5.35
N GLN A 222 -16.45 1.23 -4.72
CA GLN A 222 -16.16 -0.20 -4.87
C GLN A 222 -17.37 -1.08 -4.52
N GLU A 223 -18.25 -0.63 -3.62
CA GLU A 223 -19.49 -1.30 -3.21
C GLU A 223 -20.55 -1.41 -4.31
N ILE A 224 -20.35 -0.77 -5.47
CA ILE A 224 -21.17 -1.07 -6.66
C ILE A 224 -21.06 -2.56 -7.05
N LEU A 225 -19.92 -3.18 -6.73
CA LEU A 225 -19.73 -4.62 -6.74
C LEU A 225 -19.94 -5.17 -5.34
N ASN A 226 -20.91 -6.06 -5.20
CA ASN A 226 -21.22 -6.72 -3.93
C ASN A 226 -20.67 -8.16 -3.91
N TYR A 227 -20.89 -8.82 -2.77
CA TYR A 227 -20.46 -10.19 -2.56
C TYR A 227 -21.01 -11.18 -3.60
N GLN A 228 -22.25 -11.01 -4.05
CA GLN A 228 -22.86 -11.86 -5.07
C GLN A 228 -22.18 -11.69 -6.44
N ASP A 229 -21.68 -10.51 -6.75
CA ASP A 229 -20.91 -10.28 -7.97
C ASP A 229 -19.53 -10.92 -7.88
N TYR A 230 -18.84 -10.82 -6.74
CA TYR A 230 -17.55 -11.50 -6.54
C TYR A 230 -17.66 -13.01 -6.69
N LEU A 231 -18.74 -13.63 -6.19
CA LEU A 231 -18.97 -15.08 -6.35
C LEU A 231 -19.05 -15.53 -7.82
N LYS A 232 -19.43 -14.65 -8.76
CA LYS A 232 -19.48 -14.96 -10.20
C LYS A 232 -18.10 -14.87 -10.87
N THR A 233 -17.15 -14.22 -10.20
CA THR A 233 -15.82 -13.89 -10.75
C THR A 233 -14.72 -14.78 -10.21
N VAL A 234 -15.01 -15.53 -9.14
CA VAL A 234 -14.09 -16.48 -8.55
C VAL A 234 -14.30 -17.87 -9.13
N GLU A 235 -13.21 -18.57 -9.38
CA GLU A 235 -13.15 -19.95 -9.88
C GLU A 235 -12.17 -20.78 -9.06
#